data_AF-A0A7C4H3I1-F1
#
_entry.id   AF-A0A7C4H3I1-F1
#
_cell.length_a   1.000
_cell.length_b   1.000
_cell.length_c   1.000
_cell.angle_alpha   90.00
_cell.angle_beta   90.00
_cell.angle_gamma   90.00
#
_symmetry.space_group_name_H-M   'P 1'
#
loop_
_entity.id
_entity.type
_entity.pdbx_description
1 polymer ?
#
loop_
_entity_poly.entity_id
_entity_poly.type
_entity_poly.pdbx_seq_one_letter_code
_entity_poly.pdbx_strand_id
1 'polypeptide(L)'
;AFIPGMSNYLPELVYELFKALESGDLEKARALQFRVNNVRRRLHKLGSPIVLTYLLLEVRGVRAGLPRKPFLPISGEADVRIAQELEPFLKR
;
A
#
# COMPACT_ATOMS: atom_id res chain seq x y z
N ALA A 1 3.71 -18.48 4.40
CA ALA A 1 3.18 -17.56 3.36
C ALA A 1 2.11 -16.65 3.96
N PHE A 2 1.83 -15.49 3.37
CA PHE A 2 0.81 -14.52 3.83
C PHE A 2 0.10 -13.87 2.64
N ILE A 3 -1.13 -13.38 2.85
CA ILE A 3 -1.96 -12.72 1.82
C ILE A 3 -2.30 -11.31 2.31
N PRO A 4 -1.51 -10.27 1.96
CA PRO A 4 -1.75 -8.92 2.46
C PRO A 4 -2.48 -8.06 1.42
N GLY A 5 -3.43 -7.25 1.87
CA GLY A 5 -4.12 -6.28 1.01
C GLY A 5 -3.19 -5.28 0.33
N MET A 6 -2.05 -4.95 0.97
CA MET A 6 -1.04 -4.03 0.44
C MET A 6 -0.41 -4.51 -0.88
N SER A 7 -0.38 -5.82 -1.15
CA SER A 7 0.13 -6.36 -2.42
C SER A 7 -0.62 -5.86 -3.64
N ASN A 8 -1.86 -5.37 -3.49
CA ASN A 8 -2.62 -4.82 -4.61
C ASN A 8 -1.97 -3.54 -5.16
N TYR A 9 -1.42 -2.68 -4.30
CA TYR A 9 -0.92 -1.37 -4.69
C TYR A 9 0.59 -1.17 -4.48
N LEU A 10 1.25 -2.04 -3.69
CA LEU A 10 2.71 -2.10 -3.53
C LEU A 10 3.24 -3.55 -3.62
N PRO A 11 2.98 -4.28 -4.72
CA PRO A 11 3.43 -5.66 -4.87
C PRO A 11 4.96 -5.79 -4.78
N GLU A 12 5.72 -4.81 -5.28
CA GLU A 12 7.18 -4.86 -5.32
C GLU A 12 7.80 -4.87 -3.92
N LEU A 13 7.28 -4.02 -3.01
CA LEU A 13 7.75 -3.97 -1.62
C LEU A 13 7.41 -5.26 -0.86
N VAL A 14 6.20 -5.78 -1.06
CA VAL A 14 5.77 -7.03 -0.42
C VAL A 14 6.57 -8.22 -0.96
N TYR A 15 6.83 -8.25 -2.26
CA TYR A 15 7.63 -9.30 -2.89
C TYR A 15 9.08 -9.30 -2.38
N GLU A 16 9.72 -8.13 -2.24
CA GLU A 16 11.06 -8.03 -1.66
C GLU A 16 11.11 -8.57 -0.24
N LEU A 17 10.11 -8.26 0.59
CA LEU A 17 10.00 -8.78 1.95
C LEU A 17 9.87 -10.30 1.93
N PHE A 18 9.00 -10.83 1.08
CA PHE A 18 8.81 -12.27 0.92
C PHE A 18 10.13 -12.96 0.54
N LYS A 19 10.86 -12.43 -0.44
CA LYS A 19 12.14 -13.00 -0.89
C LYS A 19 13.22 -12.95 0.19
N ALA A 20 13.31 -11.87 0.97
CA ALA A 20 14.26 -11.77 2.08
C ALA A 20 13.98 -12.81 3.18
N LEU A 21 12.71 -13.03 3.50
CA LEU A 21 12.29 -14.07 4.45
C LEU A 21 12.59 -15.47 3.91
N GLU A 22 12.30 -15.72 2.64
CA GLU A 22 12.55 -17.01 1.99
C GLU A 22 14.05 -17.35 1.91
N SER A 23 14.91 -16.35 1.70
CA SER A 23 16.37 -16.53 1.68
C SER A 23 17.02 -16.59 3.06
N GLY A 24 16.26 -16.42 4.15
CA GLY A 24 16.78 -16.37 5.52
C GLY A 24 17.55 -15.08 5.87
N ASP A 25 17.47 -14.04 5.04
CA ASP A 25 18.11 -12.74 5.29
C ASP A 25 17.25 -11.90 6.24
N LEU A 26 17.35 -12.22 7.54
CA LEU A 26 16.50 -11.64 8.57
C LEU A 26 16.78 -10.15 8.81
N GLU A 27 18.02 -9.67 8.60
CA GLU A 27 18.34 -8.25 8.73
C GLU A 27 17.65 -7.44 7.64
N LYS A 28 17.72 -7.90 6.38
CA LYS A 28 17.00 -7.28 5.28
C LYS A 28 15.49 -7.38 5.47
N ALA A 29 14.98 -8.54 5.87
CA ALA A 29 13.56 -8.73 6.12
C ALA A 29 13.03 -7.77 7.21
N ARG A 30 13.79 -7.58 8.30
CA ARG A 30 13.47 -6.65 9.37
C ARG A 30 13.40 -5.20 8.85
N ALA A 31 14.38 -4.77 8.07
CA ALA A 31 14.39 -3.43 7.47
C ALA A 31 13.18 -3.21 6.54
N LEU A 32 12.88 -4.20 5.69
CA LEU A 32 11.71 -4.17 4.80
C LEU A 32 10.39 -4.15 5.58
N GLN A 33 10.29 -4.92 6.66
CA GLN A 33 9.11 -4.93 7.53
C GLN A 33 8.88 -3.57 8.19
N PHE A 34 9.94 -2.87 8.63
CA PHE A 34 9.81 -1.50 9.11
C PHE A 34 9.31 -0.54 8.03
N ARG A 35 9.78 -0.71 6.79
CA ARG A 35 9.31 0.08 5.65
C ARG A 35 7.83 -0.18 5.36
N VAL A 36 7.39 -1.44 5.30
CA VAL A 36 5.96 -1.83 5.19
C VAL A 36 5.13 -1.21 6.30
N ASN A 37 5.59 -1.32 7.55
CA ASN A 37 4.89 -0.77 8.71
C ASN A 37 4.77 0.75 8.65
N ASN A 38 5.80 1.45 8.17
CA ASN A 38 5.79 2.89 7.99
C ASN A 38 4.75 3.30 6.94
N VAL A 39 4.77 2.69 5.75
CA VAL A 39 3.78 2.94 4.69
C VAL A 39 2.37 2.72 5.21
N ARG A 40 2.13 1.56 5.84
CA ARG A 40 0.83 1.21 6.40
C ARG A 40 0.34 2.25 7.40
N ARG A 41 1.22 2.68 8.31
CA ARG A 41 0.90 3.68 9.35
C ARG A 41 0.58 5.04 8.74
N ARG A 42 1.29 5.45 7.69
CA ARG A 42 1.07 6.71 6.98
C ARG A 42 -0.28 6.71 6.25
N LEU A 43 -0.54 5.67 5.47
CA LEU A 43 -1.77 5.54 4.68
C LEU A 43 -3.02 5.34 5.56
N HIS A 44 -2.97 4.43 6.54
CA HIS A 44 -4.17 4.09 7.34
C HIS A 44 -4.66 5.25 8.24
N LYS A 45 -3.86 6.30 8.43
CA LYS A 45 -4.32 7.54 9.07
C LYS A 45 -5.27 8.35 8.18
N LEU A 46 -5.26 8.11 6.88
CA LEU A 46 -6.00 8.89 5.88
C LEU A 46 -7.35 8.26 5.51
N GLY A 47 -7.62 7.02 5.95
CA GLY A 47 -8.90 6.38 5.68
C GLY A 47 -8.93 4.88 5.97
N SER A 48 -10.08 4.27 5.69
CA SER A 48 -10.26 2.82 5.79
C SER A 48 -9.41 2.09 4.75
N PRO A 49 -8.73 0.97 5.10
CA PRO A 49 -7.89 0.22 4.17
C PRO A 49 -8.59 -0.18 2.87
N ILE A 50 -9.89 -0.49 2.92
CA ILE A 50 -10.66 -0.86 1.73
C ILE A 50 -10.79 0.33 0.76
N VAL A 51 -11.13 1.52 1.27
CA VAL A 51 -11.29 2.73 0.45
C VAL A 51 -9.94 3.18 -0.11
N LEU A 52 -8.90 3.14 0.74
CA LEU A 52 -7.54 3.45 0.32
C LEU A 52 -7.07 2.52 -0.80
N THR A 53 -7.43 1.24 -0.77
CA THR A 53 -7.01 0.28 -1.82
C THR A 53 -7.55 0.67 -3.20
N TYR A 54 -8.82 1.09 -3.32
CA TYR A 54 -9.38 1.57 -4.59
C TYR A 54 -8.62 2.79 -5.11
N LEU A 55 -8.36 3.76 -4.24
CA LEU A 55 -7.67 4.98 -4.61
C LEU A 55 -6.20 4.73 -4.99
N LEU A 56 -5.48 3.93 -4.20
CA LEU A 56 -4.07 3.61 -4.47
C LEU A 56 -3.91 2.81 -5.76
N LEU A 57 -4.88 1.97 -6.11
CA LEU A 57 -4.94 1.33 -7.42
C LEU A 57 -5.13 2.36 -8.55
N GLU A 58 -5.99 3.36 -8.35
CA GLU A 58 -6.19 4.44 -9.33
C GLU A 58 -4.92 5.29 -9.52
N VAL A 59 -4.20 5.62 -8.43
CA VAL A 59 -2.88 6.28 -8.47
C VAL A 59 -1.87 5.44 -9.28
N ARG A 60 -1.97 4.11 -9.21
CA ARG A 60 -1.15 3.18 -10.00
C ARG A 60 -1.65 3.01 -11.45
N GLY A 61 -2.68 3.75 -11.87
CA GLY A 61 -3.28 3.67 -13.20
C GLY A 61 -4.27 2.51 -13.40
N VAL A 62 -4.68 1.82 -12.33
CA VAL A 62 -5.60 0.69 -12.37
C VAL A 62 -7.01 1.15 -11.99
N ARG A 63 -7.95 1.05 -12.95
CA ARG A 63 -9.35 1.41 -12.74
C ARG A 63 -10.12 0.28 -12.04
N ALA A 64 -10.07 0.26 -10.71
CA ALA A 64 -10.75 -0.75 -9.88
C ALA A 64 -12.22 -0.44 -9.59
N GLY A 65 -12.73 0.72 -10.02
CA GLY A 65 -14.07 1.20 -9.69
C GLY A 65 -14.12 1.89 -8.32
N LEU A 66 -15.28 1.85 -7.67
CA LEU A 66 -15.50 2.52 -6.38
C LEU A 66 -15.90 1.50 -5.30
N PRO A 67 -15.55 1.76 -4.02
CA PRO A 67 -15.97 0.90 -2.93
C PRO A 67 -17.50 0.86 -2.82
N ARG A 68 -18.06 -0.31 -2.49
CA ARG A 68 -19.49 -0.45 -2.24
C ARG A 68 -19.87 0.19 -0.90
N LYS A 69 -21.11 0.70 -0.84
CA LYS A 69 -21.72 1.18 0.42
C LYS A 69 -21.62 0.11 1.52
N PRO A 70 -21.39 0.48 2.79
CA PRO A 70 -21.44 1.85 3.33
C PRO A 70 -20.14 2.65 3.17
N PHE A 71 -19.09 2.11 2.54
CA PHE A 71 -17.85 2.83 2.30
C PHE A 71 -18.04 3.87 1.19
N LEU A 72 -17.57 5.09 1.44
CA LEU A 72 -17.61 6.20 0.50
C LEU A 72 -16.22 6.42 -0.12
N PRO A 73 -16.14 6.81 -1.41
CA PRO A 73 -14.87 7.15 -2.03
C PRO A 73 -14.26 8.41 -1.40
N ILE A 74 -12.93 8.45 -1.37
CA ILE A 74 -12.17 9.66 -1.01
C ILE A 74 -12.06 10.54 -2.25
N SER A 75 -12.21 11.85 -2.11
CA SER A 75 -12.08 12.82 -3.20
C SER A 75 -11.46 14.13 -2.72
N GLY A 76 -11.00 14.96 -3.65
CA GLY A 76 -10.45 16.29 -3.36
C GLY A 76 -9.06 16.25 -2.71
N GLU A 77 -8.82 17.10 -1.72
CA GLU A 77 -7.48 17.27 -1.12
C GLU A 77 -6.91 16.00 -0.47
N ALA A 78 -7.77 15.14 0.07
CA ALA A 78 -7.36 13.90 0.69
C ALA A 78 -6.75 12.91 -0.32
N ASP A 79 -7.25 12.92 -1.56
CA ASP A 79 -6.72 12.10 -2.64
C ASP A 79 -5.27 12.50 -2.98
N VAL A 80 -5.04 13.81 -3.20
CA VAL A 80 -3.71 14.36 -3.48
C VAL A 80 -2.71 14.00 -2.38
N ARG A 81 -3.12 14.10 -1.09
CA ARG A 81 -2.26 13.72 0.03
C ARG A 81 -1.93 12.22 0.01
N ILE A 82 -2.89 11.36 -0.31
CA ILE A 82 -2.66 9.90 -0.36
C ILE A 82 -1.68 9.55 -1.49
N ALA A 83 -1.81 10.18 -2.66
CA ALA A 83 -0.86 9.99 -3.76
C ALA A 83 0.55 10.43 -3.37
N GLN A 84 0.71 11.59 -2.74
CA GLN A 84 2.00 12.08 -2.24
C GLN A 84 2.64 11.16 -1.20
N GLU A 85 1.82 10.50 -0.37
CA GLU A 85 2.29 9.55 0.64
C GLU A 85 2.73 8.21 0.03
N LEU A 86 2.14 7.80 -1.11
CA LEU A 86 2.49 6.59 -1.82
C LEU A 86 3.75 6.75 -2.69
N GLU A 87 3.91 7.90 -3.35
CA GLU A 87 4.96 8.17 -4.34
C GLU A 87 6.39 7.74 -3.92
N PRO A 88 6.87 7.98 -2.68
CA PRO A 88 8.23 7.60 -2.28
C PRO A 88 8.47 6.08 -2.20
N PHE A 89 7.40 5.28 -2.28
CA PHE A 89 7.44 3.82 -2.18
C PHE A 89 7.25 3.13 -3.52
N LEU A 90 6.91 3.87 -4.56
CA LEU A 90 6.82 3.34 -5.92
C LEU A 90 8.23 3.15 -6.48
N LYS A 91 8.49 1.98 -7.07
CA LYS A 91 9.66 1.79 -7.92
C LYS A 91 9.40 2.52 -9.23
N ARG A 92 10.37 3.34 -9.65
CA ARG A 92 10.43 3.90 -11.00
C ARG A 92 10.88 2.84 -12.00
#